data_AF-A0A517VHB8-F1
#
_entry.id   AF-A0A517VHB8-F1
#
_cell.length_a   1.000
_cell.length_b   1.000
_cell.length_c   1.000
_cell.angle_alpha   90.00
_cell.angle_beta   90.00
_cell.angle_gamma   90.00
#
_symmetry.space_group_name_H-M   'P 1'
#
loop_
_entity.id
_entity.type
_entity.pdbx_description
1 polymer ?
#
loop_
_entity_poly.entity_id
_entity_poly.type
_entity_poly.pdbx_seq_one_letter_code
_entity_poly.pdbx_strand_id
1 'polypeptide(L)'
;MDVKAIESLMPELESFVSRYLSHFGRVQNHAHAMTILQGLLAGGDRRNVENMAETIEGGVVRTLQKFIAQAIWSDQDVLAELRQHVCEALGEDDGLLIVDETGFPKKGKQSVGVARQYSGTLGRVDNCQVGVFVSYCSSQGETLIDRRLFLPEQWIIDEQRLAQAGVPSSVIFRSKPELASEMIQQAIIEGVPFQWVCGDSIYGTSPVFVQTVRELGKWYVVETSCDARVWTTKPKLRPVGQITPRGGRPTKNAKPLKKPRRVDEVVANLPASAWKRMSVAEGSQGPRLYEYAEITVWFSEQSRPTDRRERLLVRRSVGQDSELKYQRSNAPAEIPLKKLAEVGGSRWCIEKNFQSGKGECGLDEYETRGWIGWHHHTCLSMLALLFLTLQKQRLGKKTSGPDCSGSPQHSQASAIYKRLDPGSTRRMESMANRPQPDRKTLPRTKKKKRTTKTH
;
A
#
# COMPACT_ATOMS: atom_id res chain seq x y z
N MET A 1 20.16 11.16 -5.09
CA MET A 1 21.37 11.63 -4.38
C MET A 1 22.25 12.35 -5.39
N ASP A 2 23.32 13.04 -4.96
CA ASP A 2 24.36 13.50 -5.90
C ASP A 2 25.30 12.32 -6.22
N VAL A 3 25.91 12.30 -7.40
CA VAL A 3 26.81 11.24 -7.91
C VAL A 3 27.90 10.92 -6.89
N LYS A 4 28.52 11.96 -6.28
CA LYS A 4 29.55 11.79 -5.25
C LYS A 4 29.08 11.09 -3.98
N ALA A 5 27.82 11.28 -3.59
CA ALA A 5 27.27 10.61 -2.41
C ALA A 5 27.08 9.10 -2.68
N ILE A 6 26.83 8.73 -3.93
CA ILE A 6 26.67 7.32 -4.33
C ILE A 6 28.01 6.64 -4.46
N GLU A 7 29.00 7.31 -5.05
CA GLU A 7 30.39 6.82 -5.06
C GLU A 7 30.86 6.45 -3.65
N SER A 8 30.52 7.26 -2.64
CA SER A 8 30.86 6.96 -1.24
C SER A 8 30.11 5.77 -0.63
N LEU A 9 29.00 5.35 -1.23
CA LEU A 9 28.16 4.22 -0.81
C LEU A 9 28.33 2.99 -1.71
N MET A 10 29.26 3.03 -2.68
CA MET A 10 29.49 1.95 -3.63
C MET A 10 29.87 0.63 -2.94
N PRO A 11 30.79 0.59 -1.95
CA PRO A 11 31.12 -0.66 -1.26
C PRO A 11 29.91 -1.26 -0.54
N GLU A 12 29.07 -0.42 0.07
CA GLU A 12 27.82 -0.84 0.69
C GLU A 12 26.83 -1.38 -0.32
N LEU A 13 26.71 -0.74 -1.49
CA LEU A 13 25.83 -1.18 -2.56
C LEU A 13 26.30 -2.53 -3.14
N GLU A 14 27.59 -2.70 -3.35
CA GLU A 14 28.20 -3.98 -3.77
C GLU A 14 27.90 -5.09 -2.78
N SER A 15 28.15 -4.84 -1.50
CA SER A 15 27.81 -5.81 -0.44
C SER A 15 26.32 -6.11 -0.41
N PHE A 16 25.45 -5.11 -0.56
CA PHE A 16 24.00 -5.29 -0.60
C PHE A 16 23.56 -6.13 -1.80
N VAL A 17 24.04 -5.81 -3.00
CA VAL A 17 23.66 -6.48 -4.25
C VAL A 17 24.17 -7.92 -4.27
N SER A 18 25.32 -8.20 -3.67
CA SER A 18 25.91 -9.55 -3.61
C SER A 18 24.93 -10.61 -3.09
N ARG A 19 24.06 -10.23 -2.14
CA ARG A 19 23.00 -11.07 -1.57
C ARG A 19 21.97 -11.54 -2.60
N TYR A 20 21.73 -10.75 -3.65
CA TYR A 20 20.67 -10.99 -4.64
C TYR A 20 21.18 -11.62 -5.93
N LEU A 21 22.50 -11.71 -6.12
CA LEU A 21 23.10 -12.06 -7.42
C LEU A 21 22.62 -13.41 -7.96
N SER A 22 22.53 -14.43 -7.09
CA SER A 22 22.05 -15.77 -7.45
C SER A 22 20.64 -15.79 -8.04
N HIS A 23 19.82 -14.77 -7.77
CA HIS A 23 18.44 -14.68 -8.25
C HIS A 23 18.31 -13.98 -9.61
N PHE A 24 19.37 -13.37 -10.13
CA PHE A 24 19.36 -12.73 -11.45
C PHE A 24 19.70 -13.69 -12.60
N GLY A 25 19.84 -14.99 -12.32
CA GLY A 25 20.04 -16.03 -13.32
C GLY A 25 21.46 -16.05 -13.86
N ARG A 26 21.65 -15.61 -15.11
CA ARG A 26 22.97 -15.67 -15.77
C ARG A 26 23.96 -14.69 -15.13
N VAL A 27 25.23 -15.06 -15.04
CA VAL A 27 26.30 -14.22 -14.46
C VAL A 27 26.40 -12.85 -15.12
N GLN A 28 26.15 -12.75 -16.43
CA GLN A 28 26.15 -11.45 -17.14
C GLN A 28 25.06 -10.49 -16.62
N ASN A 29 23.96 -11.01 -16.09
CA ASN A 29 22.90 -10.20 -15.51
C ASN A 29 23.32 -9.55 -14.19
N HIS A 30 24.36 -10.06 -13.50
CA HIS A 30 24.84 -9.47 -12.25
C HIS A 30 25.33 -8.04 -12.47
N ALA A 31 26.13 -7.83 -13.53
CA ALA A 31 26.61 -6.51 -13.92
C ALA A 31 25.43 -5.59 -14.28
N HIS A 32 24.45 -6.08 -15.03
CA HIS A 32 23.26 -5.30 -15.37
C HIS A 32 22.40 -4.93 -14.16
N ALA A 33 22.20 -5.84 -13.21
CA ALA A 33 21.48 -5.56 -11.97
C ALA A 33 22.19 -4.46 -11.17
N MET A 34 23.52 -4.55 -11.06
CA MET A 34 24.33 -3.51 -10.42
C MET A 34 24.20 -2.16 -11.13
N THR A 35 24.38 -2.11 -12.45
CA THR A 35 24.24 -0.87 -13.24
C THR A 35 22.84 -0.25 -13.08
N ILE A 36 21.77 -1.07 -13.13
CA ILE A 36 20.41 -0.55 -12.91
C ILE A 36 20.28 0.01 -11.49
N LEU A 37 20.71 -0.70 -10.46
CA LEU A 37 20.55 -0.25 -9.06
C LEU A 37 21.34 1.04 -8.78
N GLN A 38 22.56 1.14 -9.30
CA GLN A 38 23.34 2.38 -9.28
C GLN A 38 22.56 3.50 -9.97
N GLY A 39 21.99 3.25 -11.14
CA GLY A 39 21.27 4.25 -11.93
C GLY A 39 19.96 4.72 -11.28
N LEU A 40 19.25 3.79 -10.62
CA LEU A 40 18.06 4.14 -9.84
C LEU A 40 18.44 5.03 -8.64
N LEU A 41 19.60 4.80 -8.01
CA LEU A 41 20.07 5.60 -6.88
C LEU A 41 20.73 6.93 -7.31
N ALA A 42 21.32 6.97 -8.52
CA ALA A 42 22.11 8.05 -9.14
C ALA A 42 21.52 9.45 -8.98
N GLY A 43 20.19 9.56 -9.00
CA GLY A 43 19.54 10.83 -9.26
C GLY A 43 19.74 11.27 -10.72
N GLY A 44 19.08 12.35 -11.12
CA GLY A 44 19.07 12.84 -12.51
C GLY A 44 17.66 13.23 -12.95
N ASP A 45 17.52 13.66 -14.20
CA ASP A 45 16.23 14.15 -14.73
C ASP A 45 15.14 13.07 -14.72
N ARG A 46 15.51 11.83 -15.06
CA ARG A 46 14.61 10.66 -15.07
C ARG A 46 15.39 9.36 -14.94
N ARG A 47 14.95 8.41 -14.11
CA ARG A 47 15.58 7.08 -13.95
C ARG A 47 15.02 6.03 -14.91
N ASN A 48 15.12 6.30 -16.22
CA ASN A 48 14.86 5.31 -17.26
C ASN A 48 16.16 4.64 -17.71
N VAL A 49 16.05 3.57 -18.50
CA VAL A 49 17.20 2.74 -18.89
C VAL A 49 18.20 3.52 -19.74
N GLU A 50 17.71 4.42 -20.58
CA GLU A 50 18.47 5.29 -21.47
C GLU A 50 19.40 6.19 -20.68
N ASN A 51 18.83 6.99 -19.76
CA ASN A 51 19.61 7.91 -18.93
C ASN A 51 20.59 7.16 -18.01
N MET A 52 20.17 6.01 -17.46
CA MET A 52 21.05 5.18 -16.64
C MET A 52 22.24 4.65 -17.44
N ALA A 53 22.03 4.22 -18.68
CA ALA A 53 23.09 3.73 -19.55
C ALA A 53 24.09 4.83 -19.95
N GLU A 54 23.61 6.05 -20.16
CA GLU A 54 24.47 7.20 -20.52
C GLU A 54 25.28 7.71 -19.32
N THR A 55 24.75 7.59 -18.11
CA THR A 55 25.39 8.11 -16.90
C THR A 55 26.42 7.13 -16.31
N ILE A 56 26.22 5.82 -16.49
CA ILE A 56 27.04 4.79 -15.85
C ILE A 56 28.01 4.16 -16.85
N GLU A 57 29.29 4.11 -16.49
CA GLU A 57 30.33 3.50 -17.31
C GLU A 57 30.01 2.03 -17.63
N GLY A 58 30.15 1.65 -18.89
CA GLY A 58 29.81 0.31 -19.38
C GLY A 58 28.30 0.05 -19.58
N GLY A 59 27.45 1.05 -19.32
CA GLY A 59 26.03 1.00 -19.60
C GLY A 59 25.73 0.95 -21.11
N VAL A 60 25.11 -0.13 -21.57
CA VAL A 60 24.63 -0.24 -22.95
C VAL A 60 23.10 -0.30 -22.94
N VAL A 61 22.45 0.74 -23.48
CA VAL A 61 20.99 0.91 -23.48
C VAL A 61 20.28 -0.39 -23.88
N ARG A 62 20.67 -0.98 -25.01
CA ARG A 62 20.00 -2.17 -25.55
C ARG A 62 20.13 -3.40 -24.67
N THR A 63 21.23 -3.59 -23.97
CA THR A 63 21.42 -4.77 -23.09
C THR A 63 20.64 -4.59 -21.79
N LEU A 64 20.62 -3.39 -21.23
CA LEU A 64 19.84 -3.06 -20.04
C LEU A 64 18.33 -3.15 -20.30
N GLN A 65 17.86 -2.68 -21.47
CA GLN A 65 16.47 -2.84 -21.88
C GLN A 65 16.09 -4.32 -21.99
N LYS A 66 16.96 -5.16 -22.54
CA LYS A 66 16.76 -6.62 -22.60
C LYS A 66 16.77 -7.24 -21.21
N PHE A 67 17.66 -6.79 -20.33
CA PHE A 67 17.72 -7.27 -18.95
C PHE A 67 16.41 -7.03 -18.20
N ILE A 68 15.80 -5.85 -18.36
CA ILE A 68 14.50 -5.54 -17.75
C ILE A 68 13.34 -6.25 -18.45
N ALA A 69 13.29 -6.26 -19.78
CA ALA A 69 12.08 -6.67 -20.49
C ALA A 69 12.03 -8.16 -20.87
N GLN A 70 13.18 -8.85 -20.93
CA GLN A 70 13.31 -10.15 -21.59
C GLN A 70 14.21 -11.16 -20.87
N ALA A 71 15.08 -10.72 -19.95
CA ALA A 71 15.97 -11.66 -19.27
C ALA A 71 15.18 -12.68 -18.44
N ILE A 72 15.73 -13.87 -18.29
CA ILE A 72 15.09 -14.97 -17.57
C ILE A 72 15.64 -14.95 -16.14
N TRP A 73 14.91 -14.29 -15.25
CA TRP A 73 15.10 -14.32 -13.80
C TRP A 73 13.77 -14.11 -13.07
N SER A 74 13.64 -14.71 -11.89
CA SER A 74 12.41 -14.71 -11.10
C SER A 74 12.35 -13.48 -10.21
N ASP A 75 11.43 -12.55 -10.49
CA ASP A 75 11.19 -11.43 -9.58
C ASP A 75 10.60 -11.88 -8.24
N GLN A 76 9.95 -13.04 -8.21
CA GLN A 76 9.42 -13.62 -6.97
C GLN A 76 10.55 -14.10 -6.06
N ASP A 77 11.61 -14.69 -6.61
CA ASP A 77 12.77 -15.16 -5.82
C ASP A 77 13.53 -13.97 -5.23
N VAL A 78 13.70 -12.91 -6.02
CA VAL A 78 14.29 -11.64 -5.53
C VAL A 78 13.41 -11.02 -4.43
N LEU A 79 12.09 -11.04 -4.59
CA LEU A 79 11.16 -10.54 -3.56
C LEU A 79 11.15 -11.39 -2.29
N ALA A 80 11.33 -12.72 -2.40
CA ALA A 80 11.46 -13.60 -1.24
C ALA A 80 12.75 -13.27 -0.46
N GLU A 81 13.88 -13.11 -1.16
CA GLU A 81 15.15 -12.70 -0.54
C GLU A 81 15.04 -11.28 0.07
N LEU A 82 14.30 -10.37 -0.59
CA LEU A 82 14.00 -9.03 -0.07
C LEU A 82 13.22 -9.13 1.25
N ARG A 83 12.19 -9.98 1.32
CA ARG A 83 11.41 -10.19 2.55
C ARG A 83 12.26 -10.78 3.65
N GLN A 84 13.12 -11.74 3.36
CA GLN A 84 14.06 -12.28 4.34
C GLN A 84 14.99 -11.19 4.90
N HIS A 85 15.56 -10.35 4.03
CA HIS A 85 16.40 -9.24 4.44
C HIS A 85 15.64 -8.22 5.32
N VAL A 86 14.37 -7.96 5.02
CA VAL A 86 13.51 -7.12 5.85
C VAL A 86 13.24 -7.76 7.21
N CYS A 87 13.02 -9.07 7.28
CA CYS A 87 12.85 -9.77 8.55
C CYS A 87 14.10 -9.65 9.43
N GLU A 88 15.28 -9.78 8.84
CA GLU A 88 16.56 -9.67 9.56
C GLU A 88 16.84 -8.25 10.06
N ALA A 89 16.53 -7.22 9.26
CA ALA A 89 16.89 -5.83 9.58
C ALA A 89 15.82 -5.05 10.35
N LEU A 90 14.54 -5.36 10.08
CA LEU A 90 13.38 -4.59 10.54
C LEU A 90 12.36 -5.44 11.32
N GLY A 91 12.50 -6.76 11.34
CA GLY A 91 11.48 -7.68 11.87
C GLY A 91 11.16 -7.50 13.35
N GLU A 92 9.87 -7.36 13.66
CA GLU A 92 9.32 -7.31 15.02
C GLU A 92 8.04 -8.15 15.09
N ASP A 93 7.80 -8.84 16.21
CA ASP A 93 6.61 -9.70 16.40
C ASP A 93 5.30 -8.90 16.25
N ASP A 94 5.29 -7.65 16.72
CA ASP A 94 4.16 -6.73 16.56
C ASP A 94 4.28 -5.81 15.33
N GLY A 95 5.09 -6.22 14.34
CA GLY A 95 5.23 -5.53 13.06
C GLY A 95 3.89 -5.29 12.35
N LEU A 96 3.90 -4.32 11.42
CA LEU A 96 2.72 -3.84 10.71
C LEU A 96 2.88 -4.04 9.19
N LEU A 97 1.90 -4.67 8.58
CA LEU A 97 1.72 -4.67 7.12
C LEU A 97 0.70 -3.61 6.71
N ILE A 98 1.07 -2.72 5.82
CA ILE A 98 0.21 -1.67 5.30
C ILE A 98 -0.05 -1.94 3.83
N VAL A 99 -1.32 -2.05 3.44
CA VAL A 99 -1.75 -2.23 2.06
C VAL A 99 -2.26 -0.92 1.49
N ASP A 100 -1.77 -0.56 0.31
CA ASP A 100 -2.29 0.58 -0.46
C ASP A 100 -1.97 0.39 -1.95
N GLU A 101 -2.62 1.17 -2.80
CA GLU A 101 -2.38 1.17 -4.22
C GLU A 101 -1.70 2.45 -4.70
N THR A 102 -0.94 2.32 -5.77
CA THR A 102 -0.41 3.49 -6.46
C THR A 102 -0.63 3.39 -7.97
N GLY A 103 -0.95 4.54 -8.56
CA GLY A 103 -1.22 4.67 -9.98
C GLY A 103 0.03 5.15 -10.74
N PHE A 104 0.22 4.59 -11.93
CA PHE A 104 1.27 4.95 -12.88
C PHE A 104 0.64 5.49 -14.16
N PRO A 105 0.62 6.82 -14.36
CA PRO A 105 0.03 7.43 -15.55
C PRO A 105 0.68 6.89 -16.83
N LYS A 106 -0.12 6.55 -17.83
CA LYS A 106 0.38 6.05 -19.13
C LYS A 106 -0.38 6.67 -20.29
N LYS A 107 0.30 6.83 -21.42
CA LYS A 107 -0.31 7.22 -22.70
C LYS A 107 -0.53 5.97 -23.57
N GLY A 108 -1.66 5.90 -24.26
CA GLY A 108 -2.00 4.78 -25.15
C GLY A 108 -2.60 3.56 -24.44
N LYS A 109 -2.74 2.45 -25.18
CA LYS A 109 -3.48 1.24 -24.74
C LYS A 109 -2.61 -0.02 -24.58
N GLN A 110 -1.31 0.07 -24.89
CA GLN A 110 -0.45 -1.10 -25.03
C GLN A 110 0.29 -1.52 -23.75
N SER A 111 0.46 -0.63 -22.76
CA SER A 111 1.08 -1.01 -21.48
C SER A 111 0.18 -1.97 -20.71
N VAL A 112 0.73 -3.09 -20.26
CA VAL A 112 0.03 -4.14 -19.49
C VAL A 112 -0.83 -3.58 -18.36
N GLY A 113 -2.09 -3.99 -18.25
CA GLY A 113 -3.01 -3.49 -17.21
C GLY A 113 -3.44 -2.02 -17.32
N VAL A 114 -3.05 -1.29 -18.38
CA VAL A 114 -3.47 0.11 -18.54
C VAL A 114 -4.97 0.25 -18.83
N ALA A 115 -5.65 1.08 -18.07
CA ALA A 115 -7.06 1.39 -18.25
C ALA A 115 -7.40 2.78 -17.71
N ARG A 116 -8.57 3.31 -18.08
CA ARG A 116 -9.15 4.47 -17.40
C ARG A 116 -9.68 4.02 -16.03
N GLN A 117 -8.93 4.32 -14.99
CA GLN A 117 -9.27 3.99 -13.62
C GLN A 117 -8.89 5.13 -12.68
N TYR A 118 -9.48 5.15 -11.49
CA TYR A 118 -9.14 6.17 -10.50
C TYR A 118 -7.67 5.99 -10.10
N SER A 119 -6.87 7.03 -10.30
CA SER A 119 -5.48 7.08 -9.88
C SER A 119 -5.40 7.98 -8.65
N GLY A 120 -5.04 7.41 -7.50
CA GLY A 120 -4.79 8.18 -6.28
C GLY A 120 -3.72 9.25 -6.49
N THR A 121 -2.69 8.97 -7.29
CA THR A 121 -1.63 9.92 -7.64
C THR A 121 -2.13 11.10 -8.48
N LEU A 122 -3.11 10.89 -9.37
CA LEU A 122 -3.66 11.96 -10.21
C LEU A 122 -4.90 12.63 -9.58
N GLY A 123 -5.45 12.07 -8.50
CA GLY A 123 -6.70 12.51 -7.86
C GLY A 123 -7.93 12.41 -8.77
N ARG A 124 -7.84 11.69 -9.90
CA ARG A 124 -8.88 11.62 -10.93
C ARG A 124 -8.87 10.29 -11.67
N VAL A 125 -9.95 10.04 -12.41
CA VAL A 125 -10.01 8.92 -13.35
C VAL A 125 -9.23 9.27 -14.61
N ASP A 126 -8.14 8.55 -14.83
CA ASP A 126 -7.26 8.73 -15.99
C ASP A 126 -6.68 7.40 -16.46
N ASN A 127 -6.04 7.42 -17.62
CA ASN A 127 -5.38 6.25 -18.18
C ASN A 127 -4.10 5.94 -17.40
N CYS A 128 -4.11 4.85 -16.65
CA CYS A 128 -2.99 4.47 -15.80
C CYS A 128 -2.93 2.95 -15.58
N GLN A 129 -1.76 2.46 -15.19
CA GLN A 129 -1.61 1.16 -14.52
C GLN A 129 -1.78 1.37 -13.02
N VAL A 130 -2.23 0.35 -12.29
CA VAL A 130 -2.34 0.39 -10.82
C VAL A 130 -1.63 -0.83 -10.26
N GLY A 131 -0.70 -0.60 -9.33
CA GLY A 131 -0.12 -1.67 -8.53
C GLY A 131 -0.69 -1.65 -7.11
N VAL A 132 -0.98 -2.83 -6.57
CA VAL A 132 -1.25 -3.05 -5.14
C VAL A 132 0.09 -3.36 -4.49
N PHE A 133 0.39 -2.70 -3.37
CA PHE A 133 1.66 -2.85 -2.66
C PHE A 133 1.42 -3.17 -1.19
N VAL A 134 2.36 -3.90 -0.60
CA VAL A 134 2.44 -4.10 0.85
C VAL A 134 3.73 -3.47 1.35
N SER A 135 3.60 -2.62 2.36
CA SER A 135 4.71 -2.06 3.10
C SER A 135 4.84 -2.73 4.46
N TYR A 136 6.07 -3.06 4.84
CA TYR A 136 6.42 -3.44 6.20
C TYR A 136 6.80 -2.19 6.98
N CYS A 137 6.34 -2.09 8.22
CA CYS A 137 6.65 -1.00 9.13
C CYS A 137 6.84 -1.54 10.56
N SER A 138 7.91 -1.08 11.21
CA SER A 138 8.26 -1.41 12.59
C SER A 138 8.99 -0.23 13.24
N SER A 139 9.42 -0.37 14.50
CA SER A 139 10.24 0.67 15.14
C SER A 139 11.62 0.87 14.46
N GLN A 140 12.09 -0.15 13.73
CA GLN A 140 13.37 -0.13 13.03
C GLN A 140 13.33 0.59 11.68
N GLY A 141 12.14 0.81 11.12
CA GLY A 141 11.92 1.50 9.86
C GLY A 141 10.85 0.86 8.99
N GLU A 142 10.76 1.34 7.76
CA GLU A 142 9.72 0.94 6.81
C GLU A 142 10.26 0.76 5.38
N THR A 143 9.65 -0.18 4.64
CA THR A 143 9.92 -0.37 3.20
C THR A 143 8.77 -1.14 2.52
N LEU A 144 8.83 -1.28 1.19
CA LEU A 144 7.92 -2.14 0.42
C LEU A 144 8.43 -3.58 0.41
N ILE A 145 7.54 -4.56 0.61
CA ILE A 145 7.91 -5.99 0.69
C ILE A 145 7.23 -6.89 -0.34
N ASP A 146 6.12 -6.42 -0.93
CA ASP A 146 5.45 -7.14 -2.00
C ASP A 146 4.67 -6.16 -2.89
N ARG A 147 4.35 -6.62 -4.10
CA ARG A 147 3.61 -5.88 -5.12
C ARG A 147 2.87 -6.82 -6.08
N ARG A 148 1.71 -6.37 -6.57
CA ARG A 148 0.95 -7.06 -7.62
C ARG A 148 0.41 -6.04 -8.61
N LEU A 149 0.57 -6.29 -9.90
CA LEU A 149 -0.08 -5.47 -10.93
C LEU A 149 -1.57 -5.81 -10.98
N PHE A 150 -2.44 -4.81 -10.80
CA PHE A 150 -3.88 -5.01 -10.97
C PHE A 150 -4.24 -5.03 -12.45
N LEU A 151 -4.83 -6.13 -12.92
CA LEU A 151 -5.42 -6.25 -14.25
C LEU A 151 -6.94 -6.06 -14.19
N PRO A 152 -7.49 -4.97 -14.77
CA PRO A 152 -8.94 -4.79 -14.88
C PRO A 152 -9.61 -5.92 -15.66
N GLU A 153 -10.89 -6.21 -15.39
CA GLU A 153 -11.63 -7.30 -16.08
C GLU A 153 -11.54 -7.23 -17.61
N GLN A 154 -11.59 -6.03 -18.18
CA GLN A 154 -11.46 -5.80 -19.62
C GLN A 154 -10.10 -6.24 -20.22
N TRP A 155 -9.06 -6.41 -19.40
CA TRP A 155 -7.79 -7.00 -19.83
C TRP A 155 -7.88 -8.53 -19.83
N ILE A 156 -8.50 -9.09 -18.80
CA ILE A 156 -8.56 -10.55 -18.60
C ILE A 156 -9.37 -11.23 -19.72
N ILE A 157 -10.41 -10.56 -20.23
CA ILE A 157 -11.24 -11.09 -21.33
C ILE A 157 -10.63 -10.90 -22.74
N ASP A 158 -9.51 -10.20 -22.87
CA ASP A 158 -8.85 -9.89 -24.15
C ASP A 158 -7.55 -10.70 -24.27
N GLU A 159 -7.70 -11.96 -24.69
CA GLU A 159 -6.58 -12.92 -24.81
C GLU A 159 -5.46 -12.41 -25.73
N GLN A 160 -5.81 -11.73 -26.83
CA GLN A 160 -4.83 -11.18 -27.75
C GLN A 160 -3.98 -10.11 -27.06
N ARG A 161 -4.61 -9.23 -26.27
CA ARG A 161 -3.93 -8.18 -25.52
C ARG A 161 -3.07 -8.73 -24.38
N LEU A 162 -3.53 -9.78 -23.70
CA LEU A 162 -2.73 -10.50 -22.69
C LEU A 162 -1.47 -11.12 -23.32
N ALA A 163 -1.63 -11.81 -24.45
CA ALA A 163 -0.53 -12.44 -25.17
C ALA A 163 0.49 -11.40 -25.68
N GLN A 164 0.04 -10.29 -26.27
CA GLN A 164 0.91 -9.20 -26.71
C GLN A 164 1.70 -8.55 -25.56
N ALA A 165 1.10 -8.46 -24.37
CA ALA A 165 1.74 -7.94 -23.18
C ALA A 165 2.60 -8.99 -22.45
N GLY A 166 2.58 -10.26 -22.87
CA GLY A 166 3.31 -11.36 -22.24
C GLY A 166 2.77 -11.74 -20.85
N VAL A 167 1.47 -11.56 -20.61
CA VAL A 167 0.84 -11.98 -19.35
C VAL A 167 0.77 -13.52 -19.31
N PRO A 168 1.21 -14.19 -18.22
CA PRO A 168 1.10 -15.65 -18.11
C PRO A 168 -0.35 -16.13 -18.18
N SER A 169 -0.57 -17.30 -18.80
CA SER A 169 -1.91 -17.88 -18.96
C SER A 169 -2.58 -18.29 -17.66
N SER A 170 -1.82 -18.44 -16.57
CA SER A 170 -2.34 -18.71 -15.23
C SER A 170 -2.97 -17.48 -14.55
N VAL A 171 -2.73 -16.27 -15.07
CA VAL A 171 -3.25 -15.04 -14.48
C VAL A 171 -4.75 -14.93 -14.76
N ILE A 172 -5.54 -14.95 -13.69
CA ILE A 172 -6.99 -14.73 -13.72
C ILE A 172 -7.35 -13.41 -13.05
N PHE A 173 -8.60 -12.96 -13.23
CA PHE A 173 -9.08 -11.76 -12.56
C PHE A 173 -9.00 -11.90 -11.03
N ARG A 174 -8.42 -10.88 -10.41
CA ARG A 174 -8.40 -10.66 -8.97
C ARG A 174 -8.70 -9.21 -8.68
N SER A 175 -9.64 -8.98 -7.78
CA SER A 175 -9.86 -7.66 -7.20
C SER A 175 -8.67 -7.25 -6.34
N LYS A 176 -8.51 -5.96 -6.10
CA LYS A 176 -7.39 -5.45 -5.30
C LYS A 176 -7.38 -5.97 -3.85
N PRO A 177 -8.53 -6.10 -3.16
CA PRO A 177 -8.57 -6.74 -1.85
C PRO A 177 -8.19 -8.23 -1.89
N GLU A 178 -8.49 -8.96 -2.97
CA GLU A 178 -8.04 -10.35 -3.14
C GLU A 178 -6.52 -10.41 -3.33
N LEU A 179 -5.94 -9.55 -4.20
CA LEU A 179 -4.49 -9.46 -4.36
C LEU A 179 -3.79 -9.16 -3.03
N ALA A 180 -4.31 -8.18 -2.27
CA ALA A 180 -3.76 -7.86 -0.96
C ALA A 180 -3.87 -9.03 0.05
N SER A 181 -4.96 -9.78 0.00
CA SER A 181 -5.17 -10.97 0.83
C SER A 181 -4.14 -12.06 0.51
N GLU A 182 -3.89 -12.30 -0.78
CA GLU A 182 -2.85 -13.23 -1.27
C GLU A 182 -1.44 -12.79 -0.82
N MET A 183 -1.14 -11.48 -0.86
CA MET A 183 0.15 -10.95 -0.40
C MET A 183 0.35 -11.13 1.11
N ILE A 184 -0.70 -10.96 1.92
CA ILE A 184 -0.65 -11.21 3.38
C ILE A 184 -0.47 -12.70 3.67
N GLN A 185 -1.17 -13.57 2.94
CA GLN A 185 -0.98 -15.02 3.05
C GLN A 185 0.46 -15.43 2.70
N GLN A 186 1.02 -14.87 1.63
CA GLN A 186 2.40 -15.12 1.23
C GLN A 186 3.39 -14.69 2.32
N ALA A 187 3.19 -13.51 2.92
CA ALA A 187 4.03 -13.04 4.03
C ALA A 187 4.01 -13.99 5.23
N ILE A 188 2.87 -14.62 5.53
CA ILE A 188 2.76 -15.64 6.59
C ILE A 188 3.48 -16.93 6.20
N ILE A 189 3.29 -17.41 4.96
CA ILE A 189 3.95 -18.62 4.46
C ILE A 189 5.47 -18.49 4.54
N GLU A 190 5.99 -17.29 4.26
CA GLU A 190 7.43 -16.98 4.30
C GLU A 190 7.93 -16.57 5.69
N GLY A 191 7.09 -16.61 6.72
CA GLY A 191 7.51 -16.37 8.10
C GLY A 191 7.82 -14.91 8.43
N VAL A 192 7.27 -13.95 7.68
CA VAL A 192 7.43 -12.52 8.01
C VAL A 192 6.77 -12.23 9.37
N PRO A 193 7.49 -11.64 10.34
CA PRO A 193 6.93 -11.37 11.67
C PRO A 193 6.07 -10.11 11.64
N PHE A 194 4.78 -10.23 11.93
CA PHE A 194 3.84 -9.12 12.07
C PHE A 194 2.60 -9.55 12.84
N GLN A 195 1.94 -8.60 13.52
CA GLN A 195 0.63 -8.84 14.14
C GLN A 195 -0.46 -7.94 13.56
N TRP A 196 -0.08 -6.79 12.99
CA TRP A 196 -1.02 -5.78 12.55
C TRP A 196 -1.10 -5.68 11.03
N VAL A 197 -2.31 -5.38 10.54
CA VAL A 197 -2.60 -5.03 9.15
C VAL A 197 -3.35 -3.70 9.09
N CYS A 198 -2.93 -2.80 8.21
CA CYS A 198 -3.59 -1.52 7.95
C CYS A 198 -3.88 -1.36 6.46
N GLY A 199 -4.88 -0.54 6.14
CA GLY A 199 -5.29 -0.24 4.77
C GLY A 199 -6.39 0.81 4.72
N ASP A 200 -6.64 1.33 3.52
CA ASP A 200 -7.69 2.30 3.29
C ASP A 200 -9.10 1.69 3.27
N SER A 201 -10.10 2.52 2.92
CA SER A 201 -11.51 2.12 2.89
C SER A 201 -11.85 1.03 1.86
N ILE A 202 -11.06 0.85 0.80
CA ILE A 202 -11.26 -0.23 -0.18
C ILE A 202 -11.09 -1.58 0.51
N TYR A 203 -10.10 -1.69 1.39
CA TYR A 203 -9.83 -2.92 2.14
C TYR A 203 -10.81 -3.10 3.31
N GLY A 204 -11.08 -2.05 4.09
CA GLY A 204 -11.97 -2.18 5.26
C GLY A 204 -13.46 -2.30 4.95
N THR A 205 -13.89 -2.00 3.72
CA THR A 205 -15.25 -2.31 3.25
C THR A 205 -15.36 -3.65 2.53
N SER A 206 -14.24 -4.30 2.22
CA SER A 206 -14.21 -5.61 1.55
C SER A 206 -14.37 -6.73 2.59
N PRO A 207 -15.48 -7.52 2.54
CA PRO A 207 -15.62 -8.68 3.42
C PRO A 207 -14.50 -9.69 3.20
N VAL A 208 -14.07 -9.90 1.96
CA VAL A 208 -12.99 -10.86 1.62
C VAL A 208 -11.71 -10.53 2.38
N PHE A 209 -11.31 -9.27 2.40
CA PHE A 209 -10.07 -8.85 3.04
C PHE A 209 -10.14 -8.98 4.56
N VAL A 210 -11.15 -8.37 5.20
CA VAL A 210 -11.27 -8.39 6.66
C VAL A 210 -11.52 -9.79 7.22
N GLN A 211 -12.23 -10.65 6.48
CA GLN A 211 -12.40 -12.07 6.84
C GLN A 211 -11.08 -12.82 6.74
N THR A 212 -10.34 -12.65 5.64
CA THR A 212 -9.04 -13.29 5.45
C THR A 212 -8.07 -12.93 6.58
N VAL A 213 -7.90 -11.64 6.87
CA VAL A 213 -6.99 -11.20 7.95
C VAL A 213 -7.40 -11.76 9.32
N ARG A 214 -8.72 -11.84 9.58
CA ARG A 214 -9.27 -12.42 10.82
C ARG A 214 -9.02 -13.93 10.91
N GLU A 215 -9.20 -14.67 9.82
CA GLU A 215 -8.98 -16.12 9.74
C GLU A 215 -7.50 -16.49 9.90
N LEU A 216 -6.61 -15.62 9.41
CA LEU A 216 -5.16 -15.74 9.60
C LEU A 216 -4.69 -15.39 11.03
N GLY A 217 -5.60 -15.08 11.95
CA GLY A 217 -5.29 -14.75 13.35
C GLY A 217 -4.60 -13.41 13.56
N LYS A 218 -4.55 -12.55 12.53
CA LYS A 218 -3.93 -11.23 12.58
C LYS A 218 -4.94 -10.16 13.00
N TRP A 219 -4.42 -9.05 13.53
CA TRP A 219 -5.23 -7.90 13.90
C TRP A 219 -5.18 -6.85 12.81
N TYR A 220 -6.26 -6.08 12.67
CA TYR A 220 -6.27 -4.97 11.73
C TYR A 220 -6.79 -3.68 12.34
N VAL A 221 -6.34 -2.56 11.78
CA VAL A 221 -7.00 -1.26 11.86
C VAL A 221 -7.08 -0.73 10.43
N VAL A 222 -8.26 -0.81 9.82
CA VAL A 222 -8.48 -0.42 8.43
C VAL A 222 -9.51 0.68 8.36
N GLU A 223 -9.32 1.64 7.45
CA GLU A 223 -10.35 2.66 7.22
C GLU A 223 -11.63 2.00 6.68
N THR A 224 -12.78 2.61 6.95
CA THR A 224 -14.07 2.14 6.47
C THR A 224 -14.95 3.32 6.08
N SER A 225 -16.02 3.05 5.34
CA SER A 225 -16.95 4.09 4.89
C SER A 225 -17.90 4.52 6.01
N CYS A 226 -18.31 5.79 6.01
CA CYS A 226 -19.44 6.26 6.82
C CYS A 226 -20.75 5.51 6.53
N ASP A 227 -20.89 4.96 5.32
CA ASP A 227 -22.02 4.14 4.88
C ASP A 227 -21.95 2.69 5.36
N ALA A 228 -20.84 2.28 5.98
CA ALA A 228 -20.73 0.97 6.58
C ALA A 228 -21.86 0.78 7.59
N ARG A 229 -22.39 -0.45 7.63
CA ARG A 229 -23.58 -0.77 8.40
C ARG A 229 -23.21 -1.58 9.63
N VAL A 230 -23.73 -1.19 10.78
CA VAL A 230 -23.39 -1.78 12.08
C VAL A 230 -24.61 -1.97 12.97
N TRP A 231 -24.51 -2.93 13.89
CA TRP A 231 -25.38 -3.03 15.06
C TRP A 231 -24.56 -2.69 16.31
N THR A 232 -25.08 -1.82 17.18
CA THR A 232 -24.45 -1.47 18.46
C THR A 232 -24.81 -2.45 19.58
N THR A 233 -25.75 -3.37 19.33
CA THR A 233 -26.15 -4.45 20.24
C THR A 233 -26.20 -5.75 19.46
N LYS A 234 -25.93 -6.87 20.12
CA LYS A 234 -25.91 -8.19 19.47
C LYS A 234 -27.26 -8.44 18.76
N PRO A 235 -27.28 -8.56 17.43
CA PRO A 235 -28.54 -8.73 16.71
C PRO A 235 -29.08 -10.14 16.91
N LYS A 236 -30.36 -10.23 17.30
CA LYS A 236 -31.09 -11.50 17.28
C LYS A 236 -31.36 -11.92 15.83
N LEU A 237 -30.98 -13.14 15.49
CA LEU A 237 -31.22 -13.72 14.18
C LEU A 237 -32.50 -14.56 14.19
N ARG A 238 -33.29 -14.46 13.12
CA ARG A 238 -34.40 -15.39 12.89
C ARG A 238 -33.85 -16.75 12.43
N PRO A 239 -34.31 -17.88 12.99
CA PRO A 239 -33.91 -19.21 12.54
C PRO A 239 -34.26 -19.47 11.08
N VAL A 240 -33.45 -20.30 10.42
CA VAL A 240 -33.71 -20.82 9.07
C VAL A 240 -35.04 -21.58 9.07
N GLY A 241 -35.83 -21.45 8.02
CA GLY A 241 -37.07 -22.23 7.85
C GLY A 241 -38.35 -21.59 8.43
N GLN A 242 -38.25 -20.52 9.21
CA GLN A 242 -39.44 -19.87 9.77
C GLN A 242 -40.17 -19.02 8.71
N ILE A 243 -41.48 -19.26 8.55
CA ILE A 243 -42.39 -18.49 7.69
C ILE A 243 -42.80 -17.19 8.40
N THR A 244 -42.84 -16.07 7.69
CA THR A 244 -43.30 -14.80 8.25
C THR A 244 -44.79 -14.83 8.59
N PRO A 245 -45.25 -14.10 9.63
CA PRO A 245 -46.69 -13.98 9.94
C PRO A 245 -47.56 -13.47 8.79
N ARG A 246 -46.94 -12.79 7.81
CA ARG A 246 -47.59 -12.30 6.58
C ARG A 246 -47.67 -13.34 5.44
N GLY A 247 -47.36 -14.60 5.72
CA GLY A 247 -47.15 -15.63 4.69
C GLY A 247 -45.86 -15.38 3.88
N GLY A 248 -45.31 -16.44 3.26
CA GLY A 248 -44.11 -16.34 2.42
C GLY A 248 -43.27 -17.61 2.40
N ARG A 249 -42.32 -17.69 1.45
CA ARG A 249 -41.36 -18.79 1.37
C ARG A 249 -40.47 -18.82 2.63
N PRO A 250 -40.18 -20.01 3.20
CA PRO A 250 -39.26 -20.16 4.33
C PRO A 250 -37.95 -19.42 4.08
N THR A 251 -37.44 -18.75 5.12
CA THR A 251 -36.15 -18.07 5.01
C THR A 251 -35.04 -19.10 4.82
N LYS A 252 -34.38 -19.08 3.65
CA LYS A 252 -33.24 -19.96 3.33
C LYS A 252 -31.99 -19.69 4.20
N ASN A 253 -31.93 -18.53 4.84
CA ASN A 253 -30.81 -18.06 5.63
C ASN A 253 -31.30 -17.29 6.85
N ALA A 254 -30.55 -17.35 7.95
CA ALA A 254 -30.83 -16.57 9.15
C ALA A 254 -30.79 -15.07 8.83
N LYS A 255 -31.84 -14.33 9.23
CA LYS A 255 -31.96 -12.88 8.98
C LYS A 255 -31.99 -12.10 10.28
N PRO A 256 -31.26 -10.97 10.39
CA PRO A 256 -31.32 -10.13 11.57
C PRO A 256 -32.70 -9.49 11.74
N LEU A 257 -33.24 -9.54 12.97
CA LEU A 257 -34.57 -8.99 13.29
C LEU A 257 -34.60 -7.45 13.25
N LYS A 258 -33.51 -6.80 13.68
CA LYS A 258 -33.33 -5.35 13.59
C LYS A 258 -32.44 -5.03 12.40
N LYS A 259 -32.75 -3.95 11.68
CA LYS A 259 -31.88 -3.45 10.61
C LYS A 259 -30.61 -2.82 11.20
N PRO A 260 -29.46 -2.96 10.55
CA PRO A 260 -28.25 -2.24 10.95
C PRO A 260 -28.40 -0.75 10.61
N ARG A 261 -27.68 0.09 11.36
CA ARG A 261 -27.59 1.55 11.17
C ARG A 261 -26.31 1.91 10.43
N ARG A 262 -26.27 3.07 9.78
CA ARG A 262 -25.02 3.57 9.19
C ARG A 262 -24.06 4.02 10.28
N VAL A 263 -22.77 3.98 10.01
CA VAL A 263 -21.73 4.39 10.96
C VAL A 263 -21.88 5.87 11.32
N ASP A 264 -22.10 6.76 10.34
CA ASP A 264 -22.31 8.18 10.60
C ASP A 264 -23.52 8.46 11.53
N GLU A 265 -24.64 7.78 11.34
CA GLU A 265 -25.83 7.87 12.20
C GLU A 265 -25.54 7.44 13.65
N VAL A 266 -24.69 6.43 13.83
CA VAL A 266 -24.28 5.96 15.16
C VAL A 266 -23.36 6.98 15.82
N VAL A 267 -22.42 7.54 15.05
CA VAL A 267 -21.41 8.50 15.52
C VAL A 267 -22.01 9.86 15.85
N ALA A 268 -23.01 10.33 15.08
CA ALA A 268 -23.72 11.58 15.33
C ALA A 268 -24.40 11.63 16.71
N ASN A 269 -24.72 10.47 17.30
CA ASN A 269 -25.36 10.35 18.61
C ASN A 269 -24.38 10.08 19.76
N LEU A 270 -23.07 10.18 19.53
CA LEU A 270 -22.07 9.98 20.58
C LEU A 270 -22.05 11.14 21.57
N PRO A 271 -22.04 10.88 22.89
CA PRO A 271 -21.87 11.93 23.88
C PRO A 271 -20.46 12.52 23.81
N ALA A 272 -20.29 13.78 24.24
CA ALA A 272 -18.99 14.44 24.27
C ALA A 272 -17.95 13.67 25.10
N SER A 273 -18.38 12.98 26.16
CA SER A 273 -17.53 12.14 27.03
C SER A 273 -16.98 10.89 26.36
N ALA A 274 -17.50 10.48 25.20
CA ALA A 274 -16.98 9.34 24.44
C ALA A 274 -15.66 9.67 23.71
N TRP A 275 -15.35 10.96 23.54
CA TRP A 275 -14.19 11.42 22.80
C TRP A 275 -12.98 11.59 23.72
N LYS A 276 -11.86 11.00 23.33
CA LYS A 276 -10.58 11.09 24.04
C LYS A 276 -9.56 11.77 23.13
N ARG A 277 -8.95 12.85 23.61
CA ARG A 277 -7.86 13.51 22.90
C ARG A 277 -6.56 12.73 23.10
N MET A 278 -5.82 12.47 22.03
CA MET A 278 -4.56 11.74 22.07
C MET A 278 -3.58 12.21 21.00
N SER A 279 -2.29 12.11 21.31
CA SER A 279 -1.22 12.25 20.33
C SER A 279 -0.96 10.89 19.69
N VAL A 280 -1.00 10.84 18.37
CA VAL A 280 -0.85 9.59 17.59
C VAL A 280 0.57 9.43 17.02
N ALA A 281 1.29 10.53 16.83
CA ALA A 281 2.66 10.54 16.37
C ALA A 281 3.32 11.90 16.68
N GLU A 282 4.64 11.92 16.85
CA GLU A 282 5.42 13.15 16.75
C GLU A 282 5.53 13.53 15.27
N GLY A 283 4.96 14.68 14.89
CA GLY A 283 5.14 15.26 13.57
C GLY A 283 6.31 16.25 13.54
N SER A 284 6.75 16.62 12.34
CA SER A 284 7.75 17.68 12.13
C SER A 284 7.33 19.07 12.64
N GLN A 285 6.05 19.25 12.97
CA GLN A 285 5.44 20.46 13.56
C GLN A 285 4.94 20.25 15.00
N GLY A 286 5.36 19.17 15.66
CA GLY A 286 4.90 18.77 16.99
C GLY A 286 3.89 17.61 17.00
N PRO A 287 3.36 17.23 18.18
CA PRO A 287 2.49 16.06 18.34
C PRO A 287 1.19 16.22 17.52
N ARG A 288 0.88 15.22 16.67
CA ARG A 288 -0.38 15.18 15.93
C ARG A 288 -1.51 14.78 16.86
N LEU A 289 -2.23 15.79 17.35
CA LEU A 289 -3.37 15.64 18.24
C LEU A 289 -4.65 15.35 17.46
N TYR A 290 -5.32 14.26 17.82
CA TYR A 290 -6.63 13.87 17.31
C TYR A 290 -7.55 13.52 18.47
N GLU A 291 -8.85 13.61 18.23
CA GLU A 291 -9.85 13.08 19.15
C GLU A 291 -10.38 11.76 18.61
N TYR A 292 -10.37 10.73 19.46
CA TYR A 292 -10.87 9.41 19.11
C TYR A 292 -12.07 9.04 19.97
N ALA A 293 -13.07 8.46 19.32
CA ALA A 293 -14.13 7.71 19.97
C ALA A 293 -14.05 6.23 19.58
N GLU A 294 -14.47 5.37 20.49
CA GLU A 294 -14.50 3.93 20.30
C GLU A 294 -15.88 3.38 20.63
N ILE A 295 -16.41 2.52 19.74
CA ILE A 295 -17.66 1.81 19.96
C ILE A 295 -17.48 0.35 19.63
N THR A 296 -17.94 -0.54 20.51
CA THR A 296 -18.06 -1.97 20.18
C THR A 296 -19.31 -2.23 19.36
N VAL A 297 -19.15 -2.83 18.19
CA VAL A 297 -20.22 -3.04 17.21
C VAL A 297 -20.14 -4.42 16.54
N TRP A 298 -21.23 -4.84 15.91
CA TRP A 298 -21.24 -5.93 14.94
C TRP A 298 -21.35 -5.31 13.55
N PHE A 299 -20.34 -5.51 12.70
CA PHE A 299 -20.38 -5.02 11.33
C PHE A 299 -21.28 -5.89 10.46
N SER A 300 -21.88 -5.27 9.44
CA SER A 300 -22.69 -5.96 8.44
C SER A 300 -21.84 -6.37 7.25
N GLU A 301 -21.44 -7.63 7.19
CA GLU A 301 -20.78 -8.26 6.05
C GLU A 301 -21.82 -9.03 5.26
N GLN A 302 -22.01 -8.69 3.98
CA GLN A 302 -22.99 -9.35 3.09
C GLN A 302 -24.42 -9.41 3.70
N SER A 303 -24.84 -8.32 4.35
CA SER A 303 -26.13 -8.20 5.07
C SER A 303 -26.30 -9.12 6.29
N ARG A 304 -25.20 -9.65 6.83
CA ARG A 304 -25.17 -10.44 8.07
C ARG A 304 -24.25 -9.79 9.10
N PRO A 305 -24.58 -9.90 10.39
CA PRO A 305 -23.64 -9.49 11.42
C PRO A 305 -22.39 -10.38 11.39
N THR A 306 -21.25 -9.80 11.72
CA THR A 306 -20.06 -10.57 12.08
C THR A 306 -20.34 -11.51 13.25
N ASP A 307 -19.61 -12.63 13.33
CA ASP A 307 -19.78 -13.58 14.44
C ASP A 307 -19.29 -13.01 15.77
N ARG A 308 -18.23 -12.20 15.70
CA ARG A 308 -17.62 -11.52 16.85
C ARG A 308 -17.92 -10.03 16.80
N ARG A 309 -17.98 -9.43 17.99
CA ARG A 309 -18.00 -7.98 18.14
C ARG A 309 -16.63 -7.43 17.75
N GLU A 310 -16.64 -6.27 17.12
CA GLU A 310 -15.46 -5.55 16.66
C GLU A 310 -15.51 -4.10 17.13
N ARG A 311 -14.42 -3.38 16.92
CA ARG A 311 -14.24 -2.02 17.38
C ARG A 311 -14.38 -1.07 16.20
N LEU A 312 -15.34 -0.16 16.29
CA LEU A 312 -15.46 1.00 15.42
C LEU A 312 -14.71 2.15 16.08
N LEU A 313 -13.69 2.66 15.40
CA LEU A 313 -12.93 3.83 15.83
C LEU A 313 -13.35 5.01 14.96
N VAL A 314 -13.48 6.17 15.59
CA VAL A 314 -13.78 7.42 14.90
C VAL A 314 -12.70 8.40 15.26
N ARG A 315 -11.98 8.88 14.26
CA ARG A 315 -10.97 9.91 14.41
C ARG A 315 -11.54 11.24 13.96
N ARG A 316 -11.41 12.27 14.79
CA ARG A 316 -11.77 13.65 14.51
C ARG A 316 -10.52 14.53 14.53
N SER A 317 -10.29 15.32 13.48
CA SER A 317 -9.25 16.36 13.49
C SER A 317 -9.62 17.49 14.45
N VAL A 318 -8.61 18.06 15.11
CA VAL A 318 -8.78 19.20 16.02
C VAL A 318 -8.67 20.49 15.19
N GLY A 319 -9.74 21.28 15.09
CA GLY A 319 -9.76 22.51 14.30
C GLY A 319 -11.18 23.01 13.96
N GLN A 320 -11.28 24.13 13.23
CA GLN A 320 -12.56 24.72 12.80
C GLN A 320 -13.30 23.85 11.77
N ASP A 321 -12.58 23.12 10.91
CA ASP A 321 -13.14 22.17 9.94
C ASP A 321 -12.78 20.74 10.33
N SER A 322 -13.49 20.20 11.33
CA SER A 322 -13.21 18.86 11.83
C SER A 322 -13.63 17.78 10.83
N GLU A 323 -12.65 17.05 10.28
CA GLU A 323 -12.88 15.91 9.41
C GLU A 323 -13.01 14.64 10.26
N LEU A 324 -14.04 13.84 9.96
CA LEU A 324 -14.24 12.53 10.57
C LEU A 324 -13.71 11.43 9.66
N LYS A 325 -12.84 10.58 10.21
CA LYS A 325 -12.45 9.31 9.59
C LYS A 325 -12.93 8.13 10.43
N TYR A 326 -13.41 7.11 9.75
CA TYR A 326 -13.94 5.91 10.38
C TYR A 326 -12.99 4.75 10.13
N GLN A 327 -12.69 4.00 11.18
CA GLN A 327 -11.83 2.83 11.11
C GLN A 327 -12.51 1.66 11.82
N ARG A 328 -12.13 0.46 11.40
CA ARG A 328 -12.65 -0.80 11.89
C ARG A 328 -11.49 -1.65 12.39
N SER A 329 -11.67 -2.32 13.53
CA SER A 329 -10.66 -3.22 14.10
C SER A 329 -11.25 -4.48 14.71
N ASN A 330 -10.60 -5.63 14.47
CA ASN A 330 -10.87 -6.89 15.15
C ASN A 330 -9.97 -7.12 16.38
N ALA A 331 -9.14 -6.14 16.76
CA ALA A 331 -8.23 -6.27 17.89
C ALA A 331 -9.00 -6.54 19.20
N PRO A 332 -8.43 -7.35 20.10
CA PRO A 332 -9.04 -7.64 21.40
C PRO A 332 -9.29 -6.38 22.25
N ALA A 333 -10.17 -6.50 23.25
CA ALA A 333 -10.55 -5.36 24.10
C ALA A 333 -9.42 -4.93 25.05
N GLU A 334 -8.47 -5.84 25.30
CA GLU A 334 -7.27 -5.66 26.10
C GLU A 334 -6.30 -4.67 25.44
N ILE A 335 -6.36 -4.52 24.11
CA ILE A 335 -5.51 -3.57 23.39
C ILE A 335 -6.00 -2.14 23.66
N PRO A 336 -5.16 -1.24 24.20
CA PRO A 336 -5.57 0.13 24.46
C PRO A 336 -5.93 0.88 23.17
N LEU A 337 -6.91 1.79 23.26
CA LEU A 337 -7.29 2.68 22.14
C LEU A 337 -6.09 3.45 21.57
N LYS A 338 -5.12 3.82 22.41
CA LYS A 338 -3.89 4.49 21.97
C LYS A 338 -3.10 3.66 20.95
N LYS A 339 -2.92 2.36 21.18
CA LYS A 339 -2.22 1.47 20.23
C LYS A 339 -2.99 1.34 18.91
N LEU A 340 -4.33 1.28 18.96
CA LEU A 340 -5.14 1.27 17.74
C LEU A 340 -5.00 2.58 16.95
N ALA A 341 -4.96 3.71 17.65
CA ALA A 341 -4.75 5.01 17.04
C ALA A 341 -3.35 5.10 16.40
N GLU A 342 -2.31 4.61 17.07
CA GLU A 342 -0.94 4.51 16.53
C GLU A 342 -0.92 3.67 15.25
N VAL A 343 -1.48 2.45 15.28
CA VAL A 343 -1.55 1.56 14.10
C VAL A 343 -2.33 2.20 12.94
N GLY A 344 -3.52 2.74 13.21
CA GLY A 344 -4.31 3.45 12.21
C GLY A 344 -3.64 4.75 11.72
N GLY A 345 -2.75 5.32 12.55
CA GLY A 345 -1.92 6.46 12.22
C GLY A 345 -0.82 6.10 11.25
N SER A 346 -0.20 4.91 11.38
CA SER A 346 0.94 4.42 10.61
C SER A 346 0.69 4.23 9.10
N ARG A 347 -0.55 4.43 8.61
CA ARG A 347 -0.85 4.44 7.16
C ARG A 347 0.05 5.39 6.36
N TRP A 348 0.56 6.45 6.98
CA TRP A 348 1.49 7.39 6.32
C TRP A 348 2.82 6.74 5.88
N CYS A 349 3.24 5.62 6.47
CA CYS A 349 4.49 4.95 6.13
C CYS A 349 4.51 4.45 4.68
N ILE A 350 3.40 3.88 4.17
CA ILE A 350 3.33 3.44 2.77
C ILE A 350 3.29 4.63 1.81
N GLU A 351 2.65 5.74 2.19
CA GLU A 351 2.67 6.98 1.40
C GLU A 351 4.10 7.52 1.26
N LYS A 352 4.87 7.53 2.35
CA LYS A 352 6.29 7.88 2.35
C LYS A 352 7.09 6.93 1.45
N ASN A 353 6.83 5.62 1.52
CA ASN A 353 7.49 4.64 0.65
C ASN A 353 7.14 4.82 -0.82
N PHE A 354 5.92 5.22 -1.18
CA PHE A 354 5.59 5.60 -2.55
C PHE A 354 6.30 6.88 -2.97
N GLN A 355 6.39 7.87 -2.09
CA GLN A 355 7.09 9.12 -2.39
C GLN A 355 8.59 8.88 -2.63
N SER A 356 9.27 8.17 -1.72
CA SER A 356 10.69 7.81 -1.91
C SER A 356 10.87 6.82 -3.06
N GLY A 357 9.97 5.85 -3.23
CA GLY A 357 10.01 4.93 -4.36
C GLY A 357 9.98 5.65 -5.70
N LYS A 358 9.04 6.59 -5.89
CA LYS A 358 8.92 7.37 -7.13
C LYS A 358 10.03 8.41 -7.28
N GLY A 359 10.27 9.21 -6.24
CA GLY A 359 11.19 10.34 -6.28
C GLY A 359 12.68 9.99 -6.19
N GLU A 360 13.02 8.91 -5.49
CA GLU A 360 14.40 8.51 -5.22
C GLU A 360 14.81 7.22 -5.92
N CYS A 361 13.86 6.30 -6.18
CA CYS A 361 14.15 4.92 -6.67
C CYS A 361 13.52 4.59 -8.02
N GLY A 362 12.94 5.56 -8.74
CA GLY A 362 12.45 5.38 -10.10
C GLY A 362 11.20 4.50 -10.25
N LEU A 363 10.42 4.29 -9.19
CA LEU A 363 9.26 3.37 -9.17
C LEU A 363 8.25 3.62 -10.30
N ASP A 364 8.09 4.88 -10.74
CA ASP A 364 7.17 5.29 -11.81
C ASP A 364 7.85 5.78 -13.10
N GLU A 365 9.18 5.64 -13.19
CA GLU A 365 9.98 6.22 -14.29
C GLU A 365 10.24 5.23 -15.44
N TYR A 366 9.76 3.98 -15.34
CA TYR A 366 9.94 2.93 -16.34
C TYR A 366 9.20 3.16 -17.68
N GLU A 367 9.79 2.59 -18.72
CA GLU A 367 9.30 2.71 -20.11
C GLU A 367 8.79 1.39 -20.70
N THR A 368 8.91 0.30 -19.95
CA THR A 368 8.43 -1.02 -20.36
C THR A 368 6.90 -1.09 -20.47
N ARG A 369 6.44 -1.95 -21.40
CA ARG A 369 5.02 -2.17 -21.71
C ARG A 369 4.53 -3.57 -21.35
N GLY A 370 5.44 -4.53 -21.18
CA GLY A 370 5.11 -5.94 -20.95
C GLY A 370 5.02 -6.31 -19.47
N TRP A 371 4.41 -7.47 -19.20
CA TRP A 371 4.26 -8.05 -17.88
C TRP A 371 5.59 -8.24 -17.17
N ILE A 372 6.55 -8.92 -17.83
CA ILE A 372 7.87 -9.20 -17.26
C ILE A 372 8.60 -7.90 -16.93
N GLY A 373 8.63 -6.93 -17.84
CA GLY A 373 9.35 -5.70 -17.59
C GLY A 373 8.78 -4.86 -16.45
N TRP A 374 7.45 -4.77 -16.32
CA TRP A 374 6.85 -4.13 -15.16
C TRP A 374 7.27 -4.86 -13.89
N HIS A 375 7.27 -6.19 -13.95
CA HIS A 375 7.73 -7.03 -12.86
C HIS A 375 9.21 -6.73 -12.53
N HIS A 376 10.13 -6.89 -13.44
CA HIS A 376 11.55 -6.67 -13.21
C HIS A 376 11.89 -5.27 -12.69
N HIS A 377 11.36 -4.22 -13.32
CA HIS A 377 11.65 -2.83 -12.94
C HIS A 377 11.21 -2.50 -11.51
N THR A 378 9.96 -2.80 -11.16
CA THR A 378 9.45 -2.42 -9.83
C THR A 378 10.18 -3.22 -8.73
N CYS A 379 10.58 -4.47 -9.02
CA CYS A 379 11.37 -5.27 -8.08
C CYS A 379 12.74 -4.60 -7.80
N LEU A 380 13.44 -4.17 -8.84
CA LEU A 380 14.70 -3.43 -8.69
C LEU A 380 14.51 -2.07 -7.99
N SER A 381 13.39 -1.38 -8.26
CA SER A 381 13.04 -0.14 -7.53
C SER A 381 12.80 -0.39 -6.03
N MET A 382 12.20 -1.53 -5.67
CA MET A 382 12.01 -1.93 -4.28
C MET A 382 13.32 -2.31 -3.59
N LEU A 383 14.26 -2.96 -4.30
CA LEU A 383 15.60 -3.20 -3.79
C LEU A 383 16.37 -1.90 -3.52
N ALA A 384 16.30 -0.94 -4.44
CA ALA A 384 16.88 0.40 -4.24
C ALA A 384 16.27 1.10 -3.01
N LEU A 385 14.95 0.99 -2.82
CA LEU A 385 14.27 1.53 -1.63
C LEU A 385 14.73 0.86 -0.34
N LEU A 386 14.83 -0.47 -0.32
CA LEU A 386 15.35 -1.20 0.84
C LEU A 386 16.79 -0.78 1.16
N PHE A 387 17.67 -0.66 0.15
CA PHE A 387 19.02 -0.18 0.36
C PHE A 387 19.05 1.19 1.06
N LEU A 388 18.23 2.14 0.60
CA LEU A 388 18.12 3.45 1.25
C LEU A 388 17.61 3.36 2.70
N THR A 389 16.63 2.51 2.97
CA THR A 389 16.13 2.28 4.33
C THR A 389 17.25 1.74 5.24
N LEU A 390 18.03 0.77 4.78
CA LEU A 390 19.14 0.20 5.55
C LEU A 390 20.26 1.22 5.80
N GLN A 391 20.58 2.07 4.81
CA GLN A 391 21.55 3.14 5.01
C GLN A 391 21.05 4.17 6.03
N LYS A 392 19.76 4.55 5.98
CA LYS A 392 19.15 5.46 6.98
C LYS A 392 19.25 4.87 8.39
N GLN A 393 18.96 3.58 8.55
CA GLN A 393 19.05 2.89 9.85
C GLN A 393 20.50 2.86 10.36
N ARG A 394 21.46 2.52 9.50
CA ARG A 394 22.89 2.48 9.86
C ARG A 394 23.42 3.85 10.29
N LEU A 395 23.03 4.91 9.58
CA LEU A 395 23.47 6.27 9.87
C LEU A 395 22.81 6.84 11.13
N GLY A 396 21.54 6.52 11.39
CA GLY A 396 20.86 6.88 12.64
C GLY A 396 21.44 6.18 13.89
N LYS A 397 21.94 4.94 13.74
CA LYS A 397 22.63 4.20 14.81
C LYS A 397 24.02 4.77 15.13
N LYS A 398 24.72 5.37 14.15
CA LYS A 398 26.05 5.98 14.37
C LYS A 398 26.00 7.25 15.22
N THR A 399 24.88 7.98 15.21
CA THR A 399 24.68 9.18 16.04
C THR A 399 24.30 8.90 17.50
N SER A 400 24.04 7.64 17.87
CA SER A 400 23.56 7.23 19.21
C SER A 400 24.57 6.42 20.03
N GLY A 401 25.85 6.43 19.66
CA GLY A 401 26.94 5.84 20.46
C GLY A 401 27.36 6.73 21.65
N PRO A 402 27.91 6.16 22.74
CA PRO A 402 28.35 6.93 23.89
C PRO A 402 29.57 7.78 23.52
N ASP A 403 29.49 9.08 23.80
CA ASP A 403 30.57 10.03 23.61
C ASP A 403 31.85 9.57 24.32
N CYS A 404 32.91 9.34 23.54
CA CYS A 404 34.28 9.38 24.02
C CYS A 404 35.09 10.28 23.08
N SER A 405 35.76 11.24 23.70
CA SER A 405 36.39 12.44 23.18
C SER A 405 37.51 12.24 22.15
N GLY A 406 37.54 13.08 21.12
CA GLY A 406 38.78 13.66 20.58
C GLY A 406 39.01 13.55 19.06
N SER A 407 38.69 14.62 18.31
CA SER A 407 39.41 15.22 17.16
C SER A 407 38.46 15.74 16.06
N PRO A 408 38.61 16.99 15.56
CA PRO A 408 37.66 17.60 14.65
C PRO A 408 37.99 17.31 13.18
N GLN A 409 37.36 16.28 12.57
CA GLN A 409 37.38 16.11 11.10
C GLN A 409 36.01 15.84 10.45
N HIS A 410 34.90 15.81 11.19
CA HIS A 410 33.59 15.53 10.59
C HIS A 410 32.63 16.72 10.63
N SER A 411 32.87 17.72 9.78
CA SER A 411 31.91 18.80 9.50
C SER A 411 31.20 18.67 8.14
N GLN A 412 31.56 17.70 7.28
CA GLN A 412 30.94 17.55 5.96
C GLN A 412 29.68 16.66 5.94
N ALA A 413 29.52 15.72 6.87
CA ALA A 413 28.37 14.80 6.87
C ALA A 413 27.04 15.53 7.18
N SER A 414 27.06 16.49 8.12
CA SER A 414 25.88 17.30 8.49
C SER A 414 25.32 18.13 7.32
N ALA A 415 26.18 18.57 6.39
CA ALA A 415 25.79 19.39 5.25
C ALA A 415 25.10 18.59 4.13
N ILE A 416 25.38 17.29 4.01
CA ILE A 416 24.73 16.39 3.04
C ILE A 416 23.26 16.16 3.46
N TYR A 417 22.99 15.97 4.75
CA TYR A 417 21.63 15.71 5.25
C TYR A 417 20.66 16.89 5.10
N LYS A 418 21.12 18.14 5.26
CA LYS A 418 20.26 19.32 5.02
C LYS A 418 19.93 19.54 3.54
N ARG A 419 20.72 18.98 2.60
CA ARG A 419 20.45 19.09 1.15
C ARG A 419 19.54 17.99 0.60
N LEU A 420 19.36 16.89 1.32
CA LEU A 420 18.46 15.80 0.91
C LEU A 420 16.98 16.08 1.16
N ASP A 421 16.65 17.09 1.98
CA ASP A 421 15.25 17.45 2.22
C ASP A 421 14.96 18.98 2.32
N PRO A 422 15.10 19.77 1.24
CA PRO A 422 14.66 21.18 1.24
C PRO A 422 13.22 21.37 0.73
N GLY A 423 12.62 20.35 0.11
CA GLY A 423 11.40 20.47 -0.69
C GLY A 423 10.14 19.85 -0.07
N SER A 424 10.26 19.04 0.98
CA SER A 424 9.12 18.35 1.56
C SER A 424 8.18 19.30 2.33
N THR A 425 8.70 20.34 2.97
CA THR A 425 7.93 21.22 3.87
C THR A 425 6.87 22.09 3.20
N ARG A 426 7.12 22.68 2.02
CA ARG A 426 6.12 23.55 1.35
C ARG A 426 5.08 22.81 0.52
N ARG A 427 5.38 21.59 0.02
CA ARG A 427 4.40 20.80 -0.75
C ARG A 427 3.47 19.98 0.15
N MET A 428 3.93 19.65 1.37
CA MET A 428 3.21 18.88 2.39
C MET A 428 1.88 19.52 2.83
N GLU A 429 1.80 20.85 2.91
CA GLU A 429 0.58 21.55 3.34
C GLU A 429 -0.57 21.48 2.31
N SER A 430 -0.25 21.33 1.02
CA SER A 430 -1.25 21.43 -0.05
C SER A 430 -1.95 20.11 -0.39
N MET A 431 -1.40 18.96 -0.01
CA MET A 431 -1.97 17.64 -0.31
C MET A 431 -2.77 17.05 0.85
N ALA A 432 -2.41 17.35 2.10
CA ALA A 432 -3.17 16.95 3.28
C ALA A 432 -4.51 17.71 3.43
N ASN A 433 -4.66 18.87 2.78
CA ASN A 433 -5.83 19.74 2.84
C ASN A 433 -6.72 19.71 1.59
N ARG A 434 -6.60 18.72 0.70
CA ARG A 434 -7.51 18.62 -0.46
C ARG A 434 -8.78 17.83 -0.09
N PRO A 435 -9.97 18.46 -0.12
CA PRO A 435 -11.22 17.71 0.04
C PRO A 435 -11.38 16.72 -1.12
N GLN A 436 -11.68 15.46 -0.79
CA GLN A 436 -12.19 14.52 -1.79
C GLN A 436 -13.55 15.04 -2.28
N PRO A 437 -13.81 15.07 -3.60
CA PRO A 437 -15.10 15.52 -4.10
C PRO A 437 -16.19 14.50 -3.77
N ASP A 438 -17.31 15.00 -3.25
CA ASP A 438 -18.56 14.26 -3.04
C ASP A 438 -18.93 13.42 -4.27
N ARG A 439 -19.13 12.12 -4.07
CA ARG A 439 -19.80 11.25 -5.05
C ARG A 439 -21.28 11.65 -5.14
N LYS A 440 -21.59 12.72 -5.88
CA LYS A 440 -22.94 12.98 -6.35
C LYS A 440 -23.33 11.90 -7.37
N THR A 441 -24.45 11.25 -7.08
CA THR A 441 -25.18 10.26 -7.87
C THR A 441 -25.17 10.54 -9.38
N LEU A 442 -24.63 9.60 -10.16
CA LEU A 442 -24.82 9.54 -11.61
C LEU A 442 -26.30 9.19 -11.93
N PRO A 443 -26.94 9.90 -12.88
CA PRO A 443 -28.32 9.62 -13.25
C PRO A 443 -28.44 8.30 -14.03
N ARG A 444 -29.43 7.48 -13.64
CA ARG A 444 -29.87 6.27 -14.35
C ARG A 444 -30.18 6.58 -15.82
N THR A 445 -29.46 5.93 -16.73
CA THR A 445 -29.77 5.93 -18.16
C THR A 445 -31.09 5.19 -18.42
N LYS A 446 -32.07 5.90 -18.99
CA LYS A 446 -33.36 5.34 -19.45
C LYS A 446 -33.11 4.39 -20.62
N LYS A 447 -33.57 3.13 -20.49
CA LYS A 447 -33.74 2.18 -21.62
C LYS A 447 -34.59 2.82 -22.72
N LYS A 448 -34.01 3.09 -23.90
CA LYS A 448 -34.78 3.34 -25.13
C LYS A 448 -35.24 1.99 -25.70
N LYS A 449 -36.56 1.78 -25.72
CA LYS A 449 -37.22 0.72 -26.48
C LYS A 449 -36.94 0.94 -27.97
N ARG A 450 -36.38 -0.06 -28.64
CA ARG A 450 -36.41 -0.17 -30.11
C ARG A 450 -37.82 -0.56 -30.52
N THR A 451 -38.54 0.34 -31.17
CA THR A 451 -39.74 0.02 -31.95
C THR A 451 -39.32 -0.17 -33.40
N THR A 452 -39.50 -1.40 -33.88
CA THR A 452 -39.61 -1.76 -35.29
C THR A 452 -40.74 -0.98 -35.96
N LYS A 453 -40.50 -0.42 -37.15
CA LYS A 453 -41.52 -0.31 -38.20
C LYS A 453 -40.87 -0.15 -39.58
N THR A 454 -41.31 -1.05 -40.44
CA THR A 454 -41.32 -1.12 -41.90
C THR A 454 -41.57 0.23 -42.58
N HIS A 455 -40.77 0.55 -43.61
CA HIS A 455 -41.20 0.56 -45.01
C HIS A 455 -39.98 0.47 -45.92
#